data_AF-A0A498SRE0-F1
#
_entry.id   AF-A0A498SRE0-F1
#
_cell.length_a   1.000
_cell.length_b   1.000
_cell.length_c   1.000
_cell.angle_alpha   90.00
_cell.angle_beta   90.00
_cell.angle_gamma   90.00
#
_symmetry.space_group_name_H-M   'P 1'
#
loop_
_entity.id
_entity.type
_entity.pdbx_description
1 polymer ?
#
loop_
_entity_poly.entity_id
_entity_poly.type
_entity_poly.pdbx_seq_one_letter_code
_entity_poly.pdbx_strand_id
1 'polypeptide(L)'
;MAVCLLKNGKSFWMMQQDTFWLKNIFDLRFEENYEYDAIFDQIGFDNASQRAEWINGANFFVHANNSTIKFFEAVARKLAHWYTPDMGIMIHQCHTWSEPKCNYIPHKIANSWEWMYTNQKNPPYILQLDCETDGSSKLMQLAKFGFYFMNSDNHRVCNQTAVEYARKRMEDGKIEVSRNRLSWGRFQFKVYWWIVDHMLSTPIIGALIKPYLPLIGFIIMITI
;
A
#
# COMPACT_ATOMS: atom_id res chain seq x y z
N MET A 1 3.58 -17.32 7.07
CA MET A 1 2.35 -17.13 7.86
C MET A 1 1.09 -17.29 7.02
N ALA A 2 0.89 -16.50 5.95
CA ALA A 2 -0.31 -16.55 5.09
C ALA A 2 -0.72 -17.96 4.65
N VAL A 3 0.21 -18.74 4.06
CA VAL A 3 -0.04 -20.13 3.63
C VAL A 3 -0.58 -21.01 4.78
N CYS A 4 -0.07 -20.83 5.99
CA CYS A 4 -0.52 -21.61 7.15
C CYS A 4 -1.97 -21.27 7.53
N LEU A 5 -2.32 -19.98 7.57
CA LEU A 5 -3.68 -19.52 7.86
C LEU A 5 -4.67 -20.09 6.84
N LEU A 6 -4.35 -19.95 5.55
CA LEU A 6 -5.21 -20.40 4.46
C LEU A 6 -5.38 -21.92 4.45
N LYS A 7 -4.32 -22.70 4.69
CA LYS A 7 -4.41 -24.17 4.84
C LYS A 7 -5.27 -24.62 6.02
N ASN A 8 -5.45 -23.77 7.02
CA ASN A 8 -6.35 -24.01 8.16
C ASN A 8 -7.74 -23.38 7.97
N GLY A 9 -8.09 -22.97 6.75
CA GLY A 9 -9.40 -22.38 6.44
C GLY A 9 -9.62 -21.01 7.08
N LYS A 10 -8.55 -20.26 7.38
CA LYS A 10 -8.64 -18.94 8.01
C LYS A 10 -8.39 -17.85 6.99
N SER A 11 -9.46 -17.14 6.61
CA SER A 11 -9.36 -15.85 5.92
C SER A 11 -8.67 -14.83 6.82
N PHE A 12 -7.96 -13.86 6.25
CA PHE A 12 -7.20 -12.91 7.04
C PHE A 12 -7.08 -11.54 6.40
N TRP A 13 -6.98 -10.53 7.26
CA TRP A 13 -6.44 -9.22 6.92
C TRP A 13 -4.94 -9.19 7.20
N MET A 14 -4.18 -8.65 6.25
CA MET A 14 -2.82 -8.17 6.49
C MET A 14 -2.89 -6.66 6.57
N MET A 15 -2.36 -6.08 7.66
CA MET A 15 -2.29 -4.63 7.83
C MET A 15 -0.95 -4.24 8.44
N GLN A 16 -0.29 -3.28 7.81
CA GLN A 16 0.97 -2.74 8.30
C GLN A 16 0.75 -1.81 9.51
N GLN A 17 1.75 -1.80 10.39
CA GLN A 17 1.74 -1.04 11.66
C GLN A 17 1.78 0.49 11.47
N ASP A 18 2.19 0.95 10.30
CA ASP A 18 2.23 2.36 9.89
C ASP A 18 0.99 2.79 9.10
N THR A 19 -0.09 2.02 9.14
CA THR A 19 -1.39 2.42 8.63
C THR A 19 -2.14 3.22 9.68
N PHE A 20 -2.52 4.45 9.36
CA PHE A 20 -3.42 5.27 10.17
C PHE A 20 -4.88 5.00 9.79
N TRP A 21 -5.73 4.76 10.78
CA TRP A 21 -7.14 4.43 10.59
C TRP A 21 -8.00 5.64 10.96
N LEU A 22 -8.59 6.26 9.94
CA LEU A 22 -9.56 7.34 10.12
C LEU A 22 -10.95 6.79 10.47
N LYS A 23 -11.31 5.66 9.83
CA LYS A 23 -12.62 5.02 9.93
C LYS A 23 -12.47 3.50 9.98
N ASN A 24 -13.51 2.84 10.47
CA ASN A 24 -13.55 1.39 10.52
C ASN A 24 -13.76 0.79 9.11
N ILE A 25 -12.84 -0.07 8.66
CA ILE A 25 -12.97 -0.74 7.36
C ILE A 25 -13.91 -1.96 7.41
N PHE A 26 -14.19 -2.49 8.59
CA PHE A 26 -15.08 -3.65 8.75
C PHE A 26 -16.54 -3.30 8.43
N ASP A 27 -16.92 -2.02 8.56
CA ASP A 27 -18.24 -1.51 8.17
C ASP A 27 -18.49 -1.61 6.65
N LEU A 28 -17.43 -1.80 5.86
CA LEU A 28 -17.50 -1.91 4.39
C LEU A 28 -17.84 -3.33 3.90
N ARG A 29 -17.88 -4.31 4.82
CA ARG A 29 -18.28 -5.71 4.55
C ARG A 29 -17.48 -6.38 3.42
N PHE A 30 -16.20 -6.03 3.28
CA PHE A 30 -15.29 -6.69 2.33
C PHE A 30 -15.16 -8.20 2.61
N GLU A 31 -15.30 -8.62 3.85
CA GLU A 31 -15.17 -10.03 4.25
C GLU A 31 -16.35 -10.89 3.77
N GLU A 32 -17.47 -10.26 3.43
CA GLU A 32 -18.70 -10.96 3.04
C GLU A 32 -18.91 -10.95 1.52
N ASN A 33 -18.07 -10.22 0.78
CA ASN A 33 -18.09 -10.20 -0.66
C ASN A 33 -17.24 -11.36 -1.22
N TYR A 34 -17.88 -12.29 -1.92
CA TYR A 34 -17.27 -13.47 -2.56
C TYR A 34 -17.14 -13.32 -4.09
N GLU A 35 -17.36 -12.12 -4.64
CA GLU A 35 -17.06 -11.83 -6.05
C GLU A 35 -15.56 -11.86 -6.34
N TYR A 36 -14.75 -11.66 -5.30
CA TYR A 36 -13.30 -11.78 -5.30
C TYR A 36 -12.82 -12.78 -4.25
N ASP A 37 -11.61 -13.28 -4.46
CA ASP A 37 -10.89 -14.16 -3.54
C ASP A 37 -9.87 -13.38 -2.70
N ALA A 38 -9.32 -12.30 -3.25
CA ALA A 38 -8.41 -11.41 -2.56
C ALA A 38 -8.65 -9.96 -3.01
N ILE A 39 -8.63 -9.02 -2.06
CA ILE A 39 -8.77 -7.59 -2.32
C ILE A 39 -7.60 -6.83 -1.73
N PHE A 40 -6.93 -6.02 -2.56
CA PHE A 40 -5.66 -5.38 -2.23
C PHE A 40 -5.75 -3.87 -2.26
N ASP A 41 -5.03 -3.20 -1.36
CA ASP A 41 -4.73 -1.79 -1.55
C ASP A 41 -3.82 -1.55 -2.76
N GLN A 42 -3.88 -0.34 -3.32
CA GLN A 42 -3.21 -0.01 -4.57
C GLN A 42 -2.35 1.26 -4.44
N ILE A 43 -1.30 1.29 -5.26
CA ILE A 43 -0.37 2.39 -5.43
C ILE A 43 -0.99 3.47 -6.30
N GLY A 44 -0.61 4.72 -6.08
CA GLY A 44 -1.05 5.86 -6.87
C GLY A 44 -2.21 6.59 -6.22
N PHE A 45 -2.84 7.44 -7.03
CA PHE A 45 -3.88 8.34 -6.58
C PHE A 45 -4.99 8.42 -7.63
N ASP A 46 -6.21 8.14 -7.18
CA ASP A 46 -7.44 8.13 -7.98
C ASP A 46 -7.42 7.13 -9.16
N ASN A 47 -8.59 6.88 -9.74
CA ASN A 47 -8.77 5.88 -10.80
C ASN A 47 -8.09 6.27 -12.12
N ALA A 48 -7.58 7.50 -12.24
CA ALA A 48 -6.82 7.96 -13.40
C ALA A 48 -5.32 7.58 -13.33
N SER A 49 -4.87 6.97 -12.23
CA SER A 49 -3.49 6.54 -12.10
C SER A 49 -3.16 5.42 -13.10
N GLN A 50 -2.09 5.58 -13.86
CA GLN A 50 -1.57 4.50 -14.73
C GLN A 50 -1.17 3.26 -13.92
N ARG A 51 -0.85 3.46 -12.65
CA ARG A 51 -0.49 2.44 -11.66
C ARG A 51 -1.69 1.91 -10.87
N ALA A 52 -2.93 2.30 -11.21
CA ALA A 52 -4.11 1.65 -10.64
C ALA A 52 -3.99 0.13 -10.83
N GLU A 53 -4.46 -0.64 -9.84
CA GLU A 53 -4.32 -2.11 -9.78
C GLU A 53 -2.89 -2.64 -9.55
N TRP A 54 -1.91 -1.76 -9.32
CA TRP A 54 -0.64 -2.17 -8.72
C TRP A 54 -0.80 -2.22 -7.21
N ILE A 55 -0.67 -3.42 -6.66
CA ILE A 55 -0.77 -3.71 -5.23
C ILE A 55 0.30 -2.93 -4.48
N ASN A 56 -0.13 -2.17 -3.48
CA ASN A 56 0.77 -1.54 -2.53
C ASN A 56 1.31 -2.57 -1.54
N GLY A 57 0.43 -3.49 -1.10
CA GLY A 57 0.80 -4.64 -0.30
C GLY A 57 0.87 -4.32 1.18
N ALA A 58 0.27 -3.21 1.61
CA ALA A 58 0.26 -2.79 3.00
C ALA A 58 -1.00 -3.23 3.73
N ASN A 59 -2.14 -3.22 3.03
CA ASN A 59 -3.44 -3.52 3.59
C ASN A 59 -4.25 -4.34 2.59
N PHE A 60 -4.52 -5.60 2.91
CA PHE A 60 -5.30 -6.47 2.03
C PHE A 60 -6.04 -7.56 2.79
N PHE A 61 -7.10 -8.05 2.17
CA PHE A 61 -7.91 -9.16 2.69
C PHE A 61 -7.87 -10.34 1.72
N VAL A 62 -7.81 -11.55 2.29
CA VAL A 62 -7.75 -12.80 1.53
C VAL A 62 -8.75 -13.79 2.10
N HIS A 63 -9.63 -14.30 1.25
CA HIS A 63 -10.50 -15.42 1.55
C HIS A 63 -9.72 -16.73 1.58
N ALA A 64 -10.00 -17.59 2.55
CA ALA A 64 -9.43 -18.93 2.57
C ALA A 64 -10.11 -19.84 1.55
N ASN A 65 -9.40 -20.15 0.47
CA ASN A 65 -9.81 -21.14 -0.52
C ASN A 65 -8.61 -21.76 -1.24
N ASN A 66 -8.86 -22.75 -2.08
CA ASN A 66 -7.79 -23.48 -2.78
C ASN A 66 -6.96 -22.58 -3.71
N SER A 67 -7.57 -21.57 -4.31
CA SER A 67 -6.92 -20.68 -5.28
C SER A 67 -6.00 -19.68 -4.56
N THR A 68 -6.42 -19.14 -3.41
CA THR A 68 -5.58 -18.28 -2.58
C THR A 68 -4.43 -19.05 -1.91
N ILE A 69 -4.63 -20.33 -1.53
CA ILE A 69 -3.54 -21.21 -1.07
C ILE A 69 -2.45 -21.31 -2.15
N LYS A 70 -2.84 -21.68 -3.38
CA LYS A 70 -1.89 -21.80 -4.51
C LYS A 70 -1.17 -20.49 -4.80
N PHE A 71 -1.89 -19.36 -4.74
CA PHE A 71 -1.34 -18.03 -4.93
C PHE A 71 -0.22 -17.72 -3.93
N PHE A 72 -0.49 -17.87 -2.63
CA PHE A 72 0.50 -17.57 -1.59
C PHE A 72 1.62 -18.61 -1.49
N GLU A 73 1.38 -19.86 -1.88
CA GLU A 73 2.46 -20.86 -2.04
C GLU A 73 3.42 -20.49 -3.17
N ALA A 74 2.91 -19.94 -4.29
CA ALA A 74 3.75 -19.44 -5.36
C ALA A 74 4.52 -18.18 -4.96
N VAL A 75 3.89 -17.25 -4.23
CA VAL A 75 4.58 -16.09 -3.63
C VAL A 75 5.73 -16.57 -2.74
N ALA A 76 5.45 -17.47 -1.80
CA ALA A 76 6.47 -17.99 -0.88
C ALA A 76 7.61 -18.71 -1.61
N ARG A 77 7.32 -19.54 -2.61
CA ARG A 77 8.35 -20.21 -3.42
C ARG A 77 9.24 -19.23 -4.17
N LYS A 78 8.67 -18.16 -4.74
CA LYS A 78 9.45 -17.13 -5.44
C LYS A 78 10.32 -16.33 -4.46
N LEU A 79 9.76 -15.87 -3.36
CA LEU A 79 10.51 -15.14 -2.32
C LEU A 79 11.66 -15.96 -1.71
N ALA A 80 11.54 -17.29 -1.68
CA ALA A 80 12.61 -18.16 -1.20
C ALA A 80 13.85 -18.21 -2.12
N HIS A 81 13.72 -17.82 -3.39
CA HIS A 81 14.78 -17.95 -4.40
C HIS A 81 15.16 -16.63 -5.09
N TRP A 82 14.30 -15.62 -5.02
CA TRP A 82 14.46 -14.37 -5.75
C TRP A 82 14.42 -13.18 -4.79
N TYR A 83 15.37 -12.27 -4.96
CA TYR A 83 15.36 -10.99 -4.26
C TYR A 83 14.44 -10.01 -4.99
N THR A 84 13.15 -10.11 -4.67
CA THR A 84 12.08 -9.31 -5.27
C THR A 84 11.05 -8.97 -4.19
N PRO A 85 10.41 -7.79 -4.23
CA PRO A 85 9.38 -7.47 -3.27
C PRO A 85 8.15 -8.36 -3.48
N ASP A 86 7.51 -8.77 -2.39
CA ASP A 86 6.31 -9.62 -2.39
C ASP A 86 5.17 -8.99 -3.20
N MET A 87 4.96 -7.67 -3.08
CA MET A 87 4.00 -6.90 -3.87
C MET A 87 4.23 -7.06 -5.38
N GLY A 88 5.48 -7.11 -5.85
CA GLY A 88 5.78 -7.27 -7.28
C GLY A 88 5.34 -8.63 -7.81
N ILE A 89 5.56 -9.69 -7.01
CA ILE A 89 5.06 -11.03 -7.31
C ILE A 89 3.53 -11.07 -7.31
N MET A 90 2.90 -10.45 -6.30
CA MET A 90 1.45 -10.43 -6.17
C MET A 90 0.80 -9.68 -7.34
N ILE A 91 1.34 -8.54 -7.77
CA ILE A 91 0.86 -7.79 -8.95
C ILE A 91 0.92 -8.67 -10.18
N HIS A 92 2.10 -9.24 -10.46
CA HIS A 92 2.27 -10.11 -11.62
C HIS A 92 1.24 -11.24 -11.61
N GLN A 93 1.07 -11.94 -10.48
CA GLN A 93 0.13 -13.05 -10.38
C GLN A 93 -1.32 -12.60 -10.56
N CYS A 94 -1.76 -11.51 -9.94
CA CYS A 94 -3.13 -11.01 -10.11
C CYS A 94 -3.44 -10.57 -11.54
N HIS A 95 -2.44 -10.09 -12.29
CA HIS A 95 -2.62 -9.66 -13.68
C HIS A 95 -2.51 -10.79 -14.71
N THR A 96 -1.80 -11.88 -14.38
CA THR A 96 -1.50 -12.96 -15.35
C THR A 96 -2.22 -14.27 -15.07
N TRP A 97 -2.72 -14.46 -13.85
CA TRP A 97 -3.45 -15.68 -13.48
C TRP A 97 -4.95 -15.43 -13.58
N SER A 98 -5.70 -16.46 -13.97
CA SER A 98 -7.17 -16.40 -13.97
C SER A 98 -7.76 -16.56 -12.56
N GLU A 99 -7.02 -17.19 -11.65
CA GLU A 99 -7.39 -17.37 -10.25
C GLU A 99 -6.16 -17.20 -9.34
N PRO A 100 -6.30 -16.70 -8.10
CA PRO A 100 -7.53 -16.22 -7.46
C PRO A 100 -8.06 -14.93 -8.11
N LYS A 101 -9.37 -14.68 -8.00
CA LYS A 101 -9.99 -13.42 -8.45
C LYS A 101 -9.48 -12.27 -7.58
N CYS A 102 -8.56 -11.48 -8.12
CA CYS A 102 -8.04 -10.30 -7.44
C CYS A 102 -8.96 -9.09 -7.68
N ASN A 103 -9.15 -8.30 -6.63
CA ASN A 103 -9.83 -7.02 -6.69
C ASN A 103 -9.02 -5.95 -5.95
N TYR A 104 -9.39 -4.68 -6.10
CA TYR A 104 -8.59 -3.55 -5.61
C TYR A 104 -9.44 -2.58 -4.79
N ILE A 105 -8.95 -2.24 -3.60
CA ILE A 105 -9.58 -1.27 -2.72
C ILE A 105 -9.48 0.13 -3.37
N PRO A 106 -10.61 0.83 -3.58
CA PRO A 106 -10.58 2.19 -4.12
C PRO A 106 -9.70 3.13 -3.29
N HIS A 107 -9.00 4.05 -3.94
CA HIS A 107 -8.15 5.05 -3.27
C HIS A 107 -8.88 5.97 -2.27
N LYS A 108 -10.21 6.06 -2.37
CA LYS A 108 -11.08 6.75 -1.40
C LYS A 108 -11.25 5.99 -0.08
N ILE A 109 -10.91 4.69 -0.07
CA ILE A 109 -11.00 3.81 1.09
C ILE A 109 -9.60 3.57 1.65
N ALA A 110 -8.66 3.12 0.81
CA ALA A 110 -7.26 2.91 1.21
C ALA A 110 -6.33 3.70 0.30
N ASN A 111 -5.47 4.54 0.89
CA ASN A 111 -4.54 5.35 0.12
C ASN A 111 -3.14 5.32 0.74
N SER A 112 -2.13 5.58 -0.09
CA SER A 112 -0.75 5.75 0.36
C SER A 112 -0.53 7.18 0.87
N TRP A 113 0.67 7.44 1.38
CA TRP A 113 1.13 8.76 1.76
C TRP A 113 0.99 9.81 0.63
N GLU A 114 0.88 9.39 -0.64
CA GLU A 114 0.68 10.27 -1.79
C GLU A 114 -0.54 11.19 -1.59
N TRP A 115 -1.61 10.72 -0.91
CA TRP A 115 -2.79 11.55 -0.60
C TRP A 115 -2.43 12.86 0.13
N MET A 116 -1.47 12.84 1.06
CA MET A 116 -1.06 14.02 1.82
C MET A 116 -0.45 15.13 0.95
N TYR A 117 0.03 14.77 -0.24
CA TYR A 117 0.63 15.70 -1.20
C TYR A 117 -0.36 16.15 -2.30
N THR A 118 -1.63 15.80 -2.18
CA THR A 118 -2.70 16.25 -3.07
C THR A 118 -3.44 17.46 -2.49
N ASN A 119 -4.63 17.76 -3.00
CA ASN A 119 -5.51 18.78 -2.42
C ASN A 119 -6.14 18.36 -1.07
N GLN A 120 -5.81 17.17 -0.55
CA GLN A 120 -6.25 16.61 0.73
C GLN A 120 -7.77 16.64 0.92
N LYS A 121 -8.54 16.51 -0.17
CA LYS A 121 -10.01 16.39 -0.11
C LYS A 121 -10.40 14.94 0.12
N ASN A 122 -11.51 14.73 0.84
CA ASN A 122 -12.10 13.41 1.10
C ASN A 122 -11.07 12.39 1.62
N PRO A 123 -10.62 12.52 2.89
CA PRO A 123 -9.60 11.63 3.42
C PRO A 123 -10.05 10.16 3.38
N PRO A 124 -9.11 9.22 3.10
CA PRO A 124 -9.42 7.81 3.02
C PRO A 124 -9.79 7.21 4.39
N TYR A 125 -10.41 6.03 4.39
CA TYR A 125 -10.68 5.29 5.63
C TYR A 125 -9.38 4.88 6.33
N ILE A 126 -8.41 4.44 5.54
CA ILE A 126 -7.06 4.12 6.01
C ILE A 126 -6.01 4.81 5.13
N LEU A 127 -4.95 5.28 5.77
CA LEU A 127 -3.82 5.94 5.13
C LEU A 127 -2.53 5.20 5.52
N GLN A 128 -1.87 4.56 4.55
CA GLN A 128 -0.57 3.94 4.77
C GLN A 128 0.51 5.02 4.74
N LEU A 129 1.23 5.17 5.84
CA LEU A 129 2.26 6.18 6.03
C LEU A 129 3.66 5.60 5.81
N ASP A 130 3.86 4.85 4.73
CA ASP A 130 5.18 4.37 4.33
C ASP A 130 5.95 5.49 3.62
N CYS A 131 6.19 6.56 4.39
CA CYS A 131 6.99 7.68 3.97
C CYS A 131 8.47 7.31 4.02
N GLU A 132 9.20 7.72 2.99
CA GLU A 132 10.62 7.48 2.90
C GLU A 132 11.43 7.89 4.11
N THR A 133 12.25 6.97 4.56
CA THR A 133 13.56 7.11 5.22
C THR A 133 14.44 8.31 4.84
N ASP A 134 14.54 9.43 5.58
CA ASP A 134 15.68 10.38 5.42
C ASP A 134 16.95 9.90 6.15
N GLY A 135 17.05 8.59 6.42
CA GLY A 135 18.06 7.98 7.30
C GLY A 135 17.67 7.99 8.78
N SER A 136 16.59 8.69 9.16
CA SER A 136 16.01 8.61 10.51
C SER A 136 15.02 7.44 10.64
N SER A 137 14.55 7.17 11.86
CA SER A 137 13.57 6.10 12.08
C SER A 137 12.22 6.45 11.45
N LYS A 138 11.49 5.43 10.97
CA LYS A 138 10.15 5.58 10.39
C LYS A 138 9.23 6.40 11.32
N LEU A 139 9.26 6.11 12.61
CA LEU A 139 8.47 6.80 13.64
C LEU A 139 8.78 8.31 13.76
N MET A 140 10.05 8.70 13.65
CA MET A 140 10.43 10.12 13.68
C MET A 140 9.88 10.88 12.48
N GLN A 141 9.74 10.22 11.34
CA GLN A 141 9.18 10.85 10.16
C GLN A 141 7.67 10.95 10.20
N LEU A 142 6.98 9.93 10.71
CA LEU A 142 5.57 10.02 11.03
C LEU A 142 5.31 11.22 11.96
N ALA A 143 6.17 11.42 12.97
CA ALA A 143 6.10 12.55 13.87
C ALA A 143 6.23 13.91 13.18
N LYS A 144 7.07 14.04 12.14
CA LYS A 144 7.20 15.29 11.35
C LYS A 144 5.88 15.69 10.67
N PHE A 145 5.06 14.72 10.29
CA PHE A 145 3.74 14.96 9.69
C PHE A 145 2.62 15.07 10.74
N GLY A 146 2.96 14.99 12.04
CA GLY A 146 2.01 15.04 13.14
C GLY A 146 1.39 13.68 13.51
N PHE A 147 1.93 12.57 12.99
CA PHE A 147 1.50 11.21 13.32
C PHE A 147 2.40 10.61 14.40
N TYR A 148 2.40 11.23 15.58
CA TYR A 148 3.05 10.69 16.78
C TYR A 148 2.02 10.60 17.91
N PHE A 149 1.77 9.38 18.38
CA PHE A 149 0.61 9.08 19.23
C PHE A 149 0.99 8.50 20.57
N MET A 150 2.24 8.65 21.02
CA MET A 150 2.66 8.19 22.34
C MET A 150 2.74 9.36 23.32
N ASN A 151 2.46 9.12 24.60
CA ASN A 151 2.66 10.14 25.64
C ASN A 151 4.16 10.48 25.79
N SER A 152 4.44 11.75 26.08
CA SER A 152 5.81 12.24 26.36
C SER A 152 6.42 11.56 27.58
N ASP A 153 5.59 11.32 28.60
CA ASP A 153 6.04 10.88 29.92
C ASP A 153 6.18 9.35 29.98
N ASN A 154 5.44 8.64 29.12
CA ASN A 154 5.53 7.20 28.97
C ASN A 154 5.23 6.80 27.52
N HIS A 155 6.30 6.56 26.75
CA HIS A 155 6.25 6.16 25.34
C HIS A 155 5.64 4.77 25.09
N ARG A 156 5.02 4.11 26.08
CA ARG A 156 4.22 2.88 25.94
C ARG A 156 2.72 3.12 26.01
N VAL A 157 2.30 4.33 26.38
CA VAL A 157 0.88 4.70 26.50
C VAL A 157 0.49 5.58 25.32
N CYS A 158 -0.62 5.21 24.67
CA CYS A 158 -1.20 5.98 23.58
C CYS A 158 -1.75 7.32 24.10
N ASN A 159 -1.49 8.39 23.36
CA ASN A 159 -2.02 9.73 23.56
C ASN A 159 -3.28 9.92 22.70
N GLN A 160 -4.44 9.73 23.31
CA GLN A 160 -5.73 9.85 22.63
C GLN A 160 -5.96 11.25 22.02
N THR A 161 -5.55 12.31 22.72
CA THR A 161 -5.67 13.70 22.24
C THR A 161 -4.87 13.92 20.96
N ALA A 162 -3.67 13.33 20.86
CA ALA A 162 -2.85 13.42 19.65
C ALA A 162 -3.51 12.68 18.46
N VAL A 163 -4.14 11.53 18.71
CA VAL A 163 -4.91 10.78 17.70
C VAL A 163 -6.08 11.61 17.18
N GLU A 164 -6.87 12.19 18.09
CA GLU A 164 -8.02 13.02 17.73
C GLU A 164 -7.63 14.29 16.97
N TYR A 165 -6.51 14.90 17.37
CA TYR A 165 -5.95 16.06 16.68
C TYR A 165 -5.51 15.71 15.26
N ALA A 166 -4.79 14.60 15.06
CA ALA A 166 -4.39 14.14 13.74
C ALA A 166 -5.61 13.80 12.86
N ARG A 167 -6.63 13.12 13.42
CA ARG A 167 -7.90 12.81 12.75
C ARG A 167 -8.56 14.09 12.24
N LYS A 168 -8.71 15.10 13.09
CA LYS A 168 -9.32 16.39 12.73
C LYS A 168 -8.52 17.11 11.64
N ARG A 169 -7.20 17.07 11.69
CA ARG A 169 -6.35 17.66 10.64
C ARG A 169 -6.51 16.96 9.29
N MET A 170 -6.67 15.64 9.27
CA MET A 170 -6.96 14.89 8.06
C MET A 170 -8.35 15.23 7.50
N GLU A 171 -9.36 15.33 8.37
CA GLU A 171 -10.73 15.73 7.99
C GLU A 171 -10.77 17.15 7.42
N ASP A 172 -10.02 18.08 8.03
CA ASP A 172 -9.91 19.47 7.57
C ASP A 172 -9.03 19.65 6.32
N GLY A 173 -8.29 18.62 5.88
CA GLY A 173 -7.30 18.73 4.80
C GLY A 173 -6.13 19.66 5.13
N LYS A 174 -5.67 19.66 6.39
CA LYS A 174 -4.62 20.54 6.93
C LYS A 174 -3.39 19.76 7.43
N ILE A 175 -3.07 18.64 6.78
CA ILE A 175 -1.81 17.95 7.05
C ILE A 175 -0.69 18.77 6.42
N GLU A 176 0.16 19.31 7.29
CA GLU A 176 1.33 20.08 6.86
C GLU A 176 2.39 19.11 6.39
N VAL A 177 2.42 18.89 5.09
CA VAL A 177 3.60 18.36 4.42
C VAL A 177 4.59 19.50 4.27
N SER A 178 5.45 19.70 5.27
CA SER A 178 6.54 20.66 5.13
C SER A 178 7.27 20.35 3.82
N ARG A 179 7.60 21.41 3.05
CA ARG A 179 8.50 21.30 1.89
C ARG A 179 9.91 20.99 2.39
N ASN A 180 10.09 19.84 3.05
CA ASN A 180 11.40 19.33 3.38
C ASN A 180 12.18 19.22 2.07
N ARG A 181 13.48 19.53 2.13
CA ARG A 181 14.41 19.29 1.01
C ARG A 181 14.15 17.88 0.49
N LEU A 182 13.97 17.76 -0.82
CA LEU A 182 13.73 16.50 -1.50
C LEU A 182 14.85 15.53 -1.05
N SER A 183 14.52 14.49 -0.29
CA SER A 183 15.46 13.43 0.03
C SER A 183 15.91 12.78 -1.28
N TRP A 184 17.13 12.22 -1.28
CA TRP A 184 17.64 11.49 -2.45
C TRP A 184 16.71 10.32 -2.82
N GLY A 185 16.21 9.58 -1.82
CA GLY A 185 15.17 8.58 -2.01
C GLY A 185 13.95 9.13 -2.77
N ARG A 186 13.49 10.34 -2.42
CA ARG A 186 12.24 10.91 -2.96
C ARG A 186 12.41 11.37 -4.36
N PHE A 187 13.61 11.80 -4.69
CA PHE A 187 13.99 11.99 -6.05
C PHE A 187 13.98 10.66 -6.82
N GLN A 188 14.66 9.62 -6.34
CA GLN A 188 14.71 8.31 -6.98
C GLN A 188 13.31 7.73 -7.19
N PHE A 189 12.44 7.72 -6.17
CA PHE A 189 11.07 7.23 -6.26
C PHE A 189 10.22 8.05 -7.24
N LYS A 190 10.32 9.38 -7.23
CA LYS A 190 9.61 10.22 -8.19
C LYS A 190 10.07 9.99 -9.62
N VAL A 191 11.38 9.87 -9.84
CA VAL A 191 11.94 9.59 -11.17
C VAL A 191 11.50 8.20 -11.64
N TYR A 192 11.61 7.19 -10.77
CA TYR A 192 11.16 5.84 -11.06
C TYR A 192 9.67 5.81 -11.43
N TRP A 193 8.80 6.45 -10.64
CA TRP A 193 7.37 6.52 -10.94
C TRP A 193 7.09 7.30 -12.22
N TRP A 194 7.81 8.39 -12.49
CA TRP A 194 7.66 9.12 -13.74
C TRP A 194 8.01 8.26 -14.96
N ILE A 195 9.11 7.49 -14.90
CA ILE A 195 9.50 6.54 -15.94
C ILE A 195 8.42 5.48 -16.13
N VAL A 196 7.97 4.86 -15.03
CA VAL A 196 6.92 3.83 -15.04
C VAL A 196 5.62 4.37 -15.63
N ASP A 197 5.15 5.53 -15.18
CA ASP A 197 3.92 6.14 -15.67
C ASP A 197 4.01 6.42 -17.18
N HIS A 198 5.18 6.85 -17.67
CA HIS A 198 5.41 7.05 -19.10
C HIS A 198 5.37 5.74 -19.89
N MET A 199 6.03 4.69 -19.39
CA MET A 199 6.00 3.36 -20.01
C MET A 199 4.57 2.79 -20.05
N LEU A 200 3.84 2.90 -18.95
CA LEU A 200 2.45 2.44 -18.84
C LEU A 200 1.48 3.25 -19.72
N SER A 201 1.77 4.53 -19.95
CA SER A 201 0.94 5.38 -20.82
C SER A 201 1.01 5.02 -22.32
N THR A 202 1.99 4.20 -22.72
CA THR A 202 2.16 3.80 -24.13
C THR A 202 1.03 2.86 -24.55
N PRO A 203 0.22 3.19 -25.57
CA PRO A 203 -0.89 2.34 -25.99
C PRO A 203 -0.43 0.92 -26.34
N ILE A 204 -1.22 -0.09 -25.94
CA ILE A 204 -0.98 -1.53 -26.15
C ILE A 204 0.24 -2.05 -25.37
N ILE A 205 1.42 -1.48 -25.59
CA ILE A 205 2.67 -1.87 -24.93
C ILE A 205 2.55 -1.71 -23.42
N GLY A 206 2.02 -0.58 -22.94
CA GLY A 206 1.83 -0.29 -21.52
C GLY A 206 1.01 -1.37 -20.82
N ALA A 207 -0.11 -1.78 -21.43
CA ALA A 207 -0.94 -2.86 -20.90
C ALA A 207 -0.22 -4.22 -20.89
N LEU A 208 0.57 -4.52 -21.92
CA LEU A 208 1.35 -5.77 -22.00
C LEU A 208 2.46 -5.86 -20.96
N ILE A 209 3.14 -4.74 -20.67
CA ILE A 209 4.27 -4.71 -19.73
C ILE A 209 3.84 -4.48 -18.28
N LYS A 210 2.62 -3.95 -18.04
CA LYS A 210 2.08 -3.64 -16.70
C LYS A 210 2.28 -4.76 -15.67
N PRO A 211 2.07 -6.05 -16.00
CA PRO A 211 2.24 -7.14 -15.03
C PRO A 211 3.71 -7.42 -14.67
N TYR A 212 4.65 -7.03 -15.52
CA TYR A 212 6.06 -7.42 -15.44
C TYR A 212 6.97 -6.30 -14.90
N LEU A 213 6.61 -5.04 -15.13
CA LEU A 213 7.37 -3.88 -14.63
C LEU A 213 7.64 -3.94 -13.11
N PRO A 214 6.69 -4.35 -12.24
CA PRO A 214 6.95 -4.44 -10.80
C PRO A 214 8.03 -5.47 -10.42
N LEU A 215 8.25 -6.50 -11.24
CA LEU A 215 9.27 -7.53 -10.99
C LEU A 215 10.68 -7.01 -11.28
N ILE A 216 10.82 -6.07 -12.22
CA ILE A 216 12.10 -5.49 -12.62
C ILE A 216 12.36 -4.12 -11.98
N GLY A 217 11.34 -3.49 -11.39
CA GLY A 217 11.41 -2.15 -10.82
C GLY A 217 12.48 -1.96 -9.75
N PHE A 218 12.75 -3.02 -8.98
CA PHE A 218 13.81 -3.03 -7.98
C PHE A 218 15.21 -2.84 -8.59
N ILE A 219 15.46 -3.37 -9.80
CA ILE A 219 16.72 -3.19 -10.52
C ILE A 219 16.90 -1.73 -10.90
N ILE A 220 15.84 -1.08 -11.39
CA ILE A 220 15.86 0.32 -11.79
C ILE A 220 16.13 1.22 -10.57
N MET A 221 15.51 0.93 -9.43
CA MET A 221 15.71 1.70 -8.20
C MET A 221 17.12 1.60 -7.59
N ILE A 222 17.82 0.47 -7.75
CA ILE A 222 19.23 0.37 -7.31
C ILE A 222 20.18 1.14 -8.23
N THR A 223 19.84 1.22 -9.52
CA THR A 223 20.74 1.80 -10.54
C THR A 223 20.67 3.32 -10.70
N ILE A 224 19.64 3.97 -10.13
CA ILE A 224 19.48 5.44 -10.09
C ILE A 224 20.07 5.96 -8.79
#